data_AF-A0A0A9EBQ9-F1
#
_entry.id   AF-A0A0A9EBQ9-F1
#
_cell.length_a   1.000
_cell.length_b   1.000
_cell.length_c   1.000
_cell.angle_alpha   90.00
_cell.angle_beta   90.00
_cell.angle_gamma   90.00
#
_symmetry.space_group_name_H-M   'P 1'
#
loop_
_entity.id
_entity.type
_entity.pdbx_description
1 polymer ?
#
loop_
_entity_poly.entity_id
_entity_poly.type
_entity_poly.pdbx_seq_one_letter_code
_entity_poly.pdbx_strand_id
1 'polypeptide(L)'
;MGRLCGGSRSRSGPVRDCLENMADSVGHLRDAAAEMGGGMGRAGSPGFKWHLSNVQTWCSAALTDENTCLDGLSLGVDAATRAAIRGKVVEVAQVTSNALALANRVGPGY
;
A
#
# COMPACT_ATOMS: atom_id res chain seq x y z
N MET A 1 -7.24 5.78 -15.42
CA MET A 1 -6.12 6.48 -16.10
C MET A 1 -5.16 6.94 -15.02
N GLY A 2 -4.22 6.07 -14.68
CA GLY A 2 -3.33 6.22 -13.52
C GLY A 2 -2.24 7.25 -13.78
N ARG A 3 -1.94 8.06 -12.76
CA ARG A 3 -0.68 8.78 -12.68
C ARG A 3 0.40 7.75 -12.39
N LEU A 4 1.00 7.22 -13.44
CA LEU A 4 2.36 6.65 -13.36
C LEU A 4 3.32 7.85 -13.24
N CYS A 5 3.39 8.45 -12.05
CA CYS A 5 4.53 9.29 -11.72
C CYS A 5 5.57 8.38 -11.09
N GLY A 6 6.42 7.80 -11.94
CA GLY A 6 7.71 7.30 -11.47
C GLY A 6 8.39 8.41 -10.69
N GLY A 7 8.75 8.10 -9.45
CA GLY A 7 9.30 9.05 -8.48
C GLY A 7 10.33 9.96 -9.11
N SER A 8 9.93 11.22 -9.30
CA SER A 8 10.84 12.31 -9.59
C SER A 8 11.86 12.34 -8.46
N ARG A 9 13.11 11.95 -8.75
CA ARG A 9 14.26 12.16 -7.85
C ARG A 9 14.49 13.65 -7.69
N SER A 10 13.64 14.30 -6.90
CA SER A 10 13.95 15.59 -6.31
C SER A 10 15.13 15.38 -5.37
N ARG A 11 15.85 16.45 -5.04
CA ARG A 11 16.98 16.41 -4.10
C ARG A 11 16.42 16.28 -2.67
N SER A 12 15.74 15.19 -2.38
CA SER A 12 15.06 14.85 -1.13
C SER A 12 15.92 13.89 -0.31
N GLY A 13 15.91 14.08 1.01
CA GLY A 13 16.59 13.16 1.93
C GLY A 13 15.71 11.95 2.23
N PRO A 14 16.28 10.87 2.80
CA PRO A 14 15.58 9.60 3.02
C PRO A 14 14.23 9.71 3.75
N VAL A 15 14.08 10.67 4.66
CA VAL A 15 12.82 10.92 5.38
C VAL A 15 11.74 11.48 4.45
N ARG A 16 12.09 12.38 3.53
CA ARG A 16 11.14 12.93 2.55
C ARG A 16 10.72 11.86 1.54
N ASP A 17 11.67 11.04 1.08
CA ASP A 17 11.37 9.93 0.17
C ASP A 17 10.42 8.91 0.84
N CYS A 18 10.65 8.61 2.13
CA CYS A 18 9.72 7.77 2.89
C CYS A 18 8.32 8.40 2.99
N LEU A 19 8.22 9.71 3.26
CA LEU A 19 6.93 10.39 3.32
C LEU A 19 6.16 10.35 1.99
N GLU A 20 6.87 10.46 0.86
CA GLU A 20 6.29 10.34 -0.48
C GLU A 20 5.75 8.90 -0.70
N ASN A 21 6.56 7.88 -0.40
CA ASN A 21 6.10 6.48 -0.45
C ASN A 21 4.86 6.23 0.44
N MET A 22 4.84 6.77 1.65
CA MET A 22 3.69 6.62 2.54
C MET A 22 2.45 7.36 2.02
N ALA A 23 2.61 8.50 1.34
CA ALA A 23 1.50 9.19 0.70
C ALA A 23 0.92 8.37 -0.47
N ASP A 24 1.79 7.72 -1.26
CA ASP A 24 1.37 6.81 -2.33
C ASP A 24 0.68 5.56 -1.77
N SER A 25 1.20 4.95 -0.68
CA SER A 25 0.52 3.86 0.03
C SER A 25 -0.90 4.27 0.47
N VAL A 26 -1.07 5.45 1.06
CA VAL A 26 -2.40 5.95 1.44
C VAL A 26 -3.29 6.15 0.21
N GLY A 27 -2.74 6.58 -0.93
CA GLY A 27 -3.46 6.65 -2.21
C GLY A 27 -3.99 5.28 -2.63
N HIS A 28 -3.11 4.28 -2.69
CA HIS A 28 -3.48 2.90 -3.03
C HIS A 28 -4.53 2.32 -2.06
N LEU A 29 -4.39 2.54 -0.75
CA LEU A 29 -5.37 2.09 0.23
C LEU A 29 -6.76 2.75 0.06
N ARG A 30 -6.80 4.01 -0.38
CA ARG A 30 -8.06 4.69 -0.73
C ARG A 30 -8.70 4.09 -1.98
N ASP A 31 -7.90 3.77 -2.99
CA ASP A 31 -8.40 3.10 -4.18
C ASP A 31 -8.95 1.71 -3.85
N ALA A 32 -8.26 0.94 -3.00
CA ALA A 32 -8.77 -0.34 -2.47
C ALA A 32 -10.11 -0.17 -1.74
N ALA A 33 -10.24 0.85 -0.88
CA ALA A 33 -11.50 1.14 -0.18
C ALA A 33 -12.62 1.55 -1.15
N ALA A 34 -12.30 2.29 -2.22
CA ALA A 34 -13.26 2.69 -3.24
C ALA A 34 -13.77 1.48 -4.05
N GLU A 35 -12.92 0.51 -4.38
CA GLU A 35 -13.32 -0.74 -5.03
C GLU A 35 -14.34 -1.53 -4.19
N MET A 36 -14.17 -1.54 -2.87
CA MET A 36 -15.12 -2.18 -1.95
C MET A 36 -16.41 -1.36 -1.77
N GLY A 37 -16.29 -0.03 -1.67
CA GLY A 37 -17.40 0.89 -1.45
C GLY A 37 -18.29 1.13 -2.68
N GLY A 38 -17.76 0.93 -3.89
CA GLY A 38 -18.46 1.10 -5.17
C GLY A 38 -19.53 0.05 -5.47
N GLY A 39 -19.65 -0.97 -4.61
CA GLY A 39 -20.59 -2.07 -4.78
C GLY A 39 -19.98 -3.20 -5.58
N MET A 40 -19.30 -4.13 -4.88
CA MET A 40 -18.67 -5.30 -5.50
C MET A 40 -19.66 -6.26 -6.18
N GLY A 41 -20.97 -6.06 -6.01
CA GLY A 41 -22.00 -6.96 -6.49
C GLY A 41 -22.08 -8.25 -5.67
N ARG A 42 -22.80 -9.25 -6.19
CA ARG A 42 -22.98 -10.54 -5.52
C ARG A 42 -21.63 -11.25 -5.41
N ALA A 43 -21.32 -11.78 -4.23
CA ALA A 43 -20.15 -12.62 -3.99
C ALA A 43 -20.03 -13.73 -5.06
N GLY A 44 -18.83 -13.87 -5.63
CA GLY A 44 -18.53 -14.83 -6.70
C GLY A 44 -18.95 -14.42 -8.11
N SER A 45 -19.68 -13.31 -8.29
CA SER A 45 -19.99 -12.77 -9.62
C SER A 45 -18.72 -12.27 -10.34
N PRO A 46 -18.72 -12.15 -11.68
CA PRO A 46 -17.59 -11.59 -12.42
C PRO A 46 -17.18 -10.19 -11.93
N GLY A 47 -18.16 -9.32 -11.63
CA GLY A 47 -17.90 -7.99 -11.06
C GLY A 47 -17.22 -8.07 -9.70
N PHE A 48 -17.70 -8.96 -8.82
CA PHE A 48 -17.07 -9.20 -7.51
C PHE A 48 -15.61 -9.63 -7.64
N LYS A 49 -15.32 -10.57 -8.53
CA LYS A 49 -13.94 -11.04 -8.77
C LYS A 49 -13.04 -9.92 -9.32
N TRP A 50 -13.57 -9.09 -10.22
CA TRP A 50 -12.84 -7.96 -10.78
C TRP A 50 -12.48 -6.91 -9.71
N HIS A 51 -13.47 -6.44 -8.95
CA HIS A 51 -13.22 -5.50 -7.84
C HIS A 51 -12.27 -6.07 -6.80
N LEU A 52 -12.44 -7.36 -6.43
CA LEU A 52 -11.54 -8.01 -5.46
C LEU A 52 -10.10 -8.09 -5.99
N SER A 53 -9.90 -8.35 -7.29
CA SER A 53 -8.55 -8.34 -7.87
C SER A 53 -7.91 -6.95 -7.82
N ASN A 54 -8.68 -5.88 -8.03
CA ASN A 54 -8.18 -4.51 -7.88
C ASN A 54 -7.79 -4.23 -6.42
N VAL A 55 -8.62 -4.63 -5.44
CA VAL A 55 -8.28 -4.53 -4.00
C VAL A 55 -6.94 -5.21 -3.70
N GLN A 56 -6.73 -6.43 -4.22
CA GLN A 56 -5.46 -7.15 -4.05
C GLN A 56 -4.28 -6.40 -4.66
N THR A 57 -4.44 -5.85 -5.87
CA THR A 57 -3.43 -5.03 -6.55
C THR A 57 -3.07 -3.81 -5.71
N TRP A 58 -4.07 -3.05 -5.26
CA TRP A 58 -3.86 -1.83 -4.50
C TRP A 58 -3.23 -2.08 -3.13
N CYS A 59 -3.68 -3.10 -2.39
CA CYS A 59 -3.03 -3.47 -1.13
C CYS A 59 -1.58 -3.96 -1.33
N SER A 60 -1.28 -4.66 -2.43
CA SER A 60 0.08 -5.10 -2.75
C SER A 60 0.99 -3.93 -3.12
N ALA A 61 0.46 -2.93 -3.83
CA ALA A 61 1.17 -1.70 -4.14
C ALA A 61 1.48 -0.90 -2.87
N ALA A 62 0.49 -0.70 -1.99
CA ALA A 62 0.70 -0.04 -0.69
C ALA A 62 1.80 -0.70 0.16
N LEU A 63 1.81 -2.04 0.24
CA LEU A 63 2.89 -2.80 0.91
C LEU A 63 4.26 -2.57 0.26
N THR A 64 4.31 -2.42 -1.05
CA THR A 64 5.56 -2.16 -1.77
C THR A 64 6.10 -0.78 -1.40
N ASP A 65 5.24 0.25 -1.33
CA ASP A 65 5.65 1.60 -0.96
C ASP A 65 6.11 1.67 0.50
N GLU A 66 5.40 1.00 1.41
CA GLU A 66 5.76 0.89 2.83
C GLU A 66 7.14 0.24 3.01
N ASN A 67 7.40 -0.88 2.33
CA ASN A 67 8.71 -1.53 2.34
C ASN A 67 9.80 -0.64 1.71
N THR A 68 9.48 0.04 0.61
CA THR A 68 10.41 0.98 -0.04
C THR A 68 10.78 2.15 0.88
N CYS A 69 9.83 2.68 1.67
CA CYS A 69 10.15 3.66 2.72
C CYS A 69 11.18 3.07 3.71
N LEU A 70 10.94 1.86 4.22
CA LEU A 70 11.82 1.25 5.22
C LEU A 70 13.24 1.03 4.69
N ASP A 71 13.36 0.58 3.45
CA ASP A 71 14.64 0.37 2.77
C ASP A 71 15.39 1.69 2.57
N GLY A 72 14.67 2.76 2.20
CA GLY A 72 15.22 4.10 2.01
C GLY A 72 15.83 4.71 3.28
N LEU A 73 15.32 4.35 4.46
CA LEU A 73 15.80 4.85 5.76
C LEU A 73 17.08 4.17 6.26
N SER A 74 17.60 3.17 5.55
CA SER A 74 18.76 2.36 5.98
C SER A 74 20.06 3.17 6.12
N LEU A 75 20.21 4.28 5.39
CA LEU A 75 21.40 5.14 5.40
C LEU A 75 21.00 6.62 5.49
N GLY A 76 21.86 7.45 6.10
CA GLY A 76 21.66 8.92 6.13
C GLY A 76 20.57 9.43 7.08
N VAL A 77 20.03 8.58 7.97
CA VAL A 77 19.08 8.93 9.04
C VAL A 77 19.60 8.43 10.38
N ASP A 78 19.54 9.27 11.41
CA ASP A 78 19.94 8.91 12.77
C ASP A 78 19.07 7.78 13.34
N ALA A 79 19.62 7.05 14.32
CA ALA A 79 18.99 5.83 14.83
C ALA A 79 17.64 6.09 15.51
N ALA A 80 17.48 7.22 16.22
CA ALA A 80 16.26 7.52 16.95
C ALA A 80 15.12 7.86 15.97
N THR A 81 15.38 8.74 14.99
CA THR A 81 14.43 9.08 13.93
C THR A 81 14.04 7.86 13.11
N ARG A 82 15.03 7.04 12.72
CA ARG A 82 14.78 5.79 11.99
C ARG A 82 13.88 4.83 12.76
N ALA A 83 14.14 4.62 14.06
CA ALA A 83 13.34 3.73 14.88
C ALA A 83 11.89 4.23 15.03
N ALA A 84 11.71 5.53 15.22
CA ALA A 84 10.39 6.15 15.34
C ALA A 84 9.57 5.97 14.04
N ILE A 85 10.16 6.26 12.88
CA ILE A 85 9.47 6.10 11.58
C ILE A 85 9.20 4.62 11.31
N ARG A 86 10.20 3.74 11.50
CA ARG A 86 10.06 2.30 11.28
C ARG A 86 8.91 1.70 12.09
N GLY A 87 8.75 2.10 13.37
CA GLY A 87 7.66 1.60 14.21
C GLY A 87 6.29 1.89 13.61
N LYS A 88 6.11 3.09 13.05
CA LYS A 88 4.85 3.50 12.41
C LYS A 88 4.60 2.81 11.07
N VAL A 89 5.63 2.72 10.23
CA VAL A 89 5.48 2.09 8.90
C VAL A 89 5.24 0.59 9.02
N VAL A 90 5.88 -0.09 9.97
CA VAL A 90 5.62 -1.52 10.25
C VAL A 90 4.19 -1.75 10.74
N GLU A 91 3.65 -0.86 11.57
CA GLU A 91 2.26 -0.94 12.02
C GLU A 91 1.28 -0.86 10.84
N VAL A 92 1.50 0.09 9.92
CA VAL A 92 0.69 0.21 8.70
C VAL A 92 0.85 -1.04 7.83
N ALA A 93 2.08 -1.49 7.57
CA ALA A 93 2.34 -2.68 6.77
C ALA A 93 1.71 -3.95 7.33
N GLN A 94 1.65 -4.10 8.65
CA GLN A 94 0.95 -5.21 9.26
C GLN A 94 -0.56 -5.16 8.96
N VAL A 95 -1.18 -3.99 9.05
CA VAL A 95 -2.61 -3.81 8.74
C VAL A 95 -2.88 -4.03 7.25
N THR A 96 -2.03 -3.49 6.36
CA THR A 96 -2.14 -3.69 4.92
C THR A 96 -1.97 -5.17 4.55
N SER A 97 -1.02 -5.86 5.17
CA SER A 97 -0.81 -7.31 4.99
C SER A 97 -2.01 -8.13 5.47
N ASN A 98 -2.58 -7.78 6.63
CA ASN A 98 -3.80 -8.43 7.13
C ASN A 98 -4.96 -8.24 6.15
N ALA A 99 -5.16 -7.03 5.61
CA ALA A 99 -6.20 -6.75 4.63
C ALA A 99 -6.00 -7.55 3.34
N LEU A 100 -4.77 -7.60 2.82
CA LEU A 100 -4.43 -8.41 1.64
C LEU A 100 -4.68 -9.91 1.88
N ALA A 101 -4.29 -10.42 3.05
CA ALA A 101 -4.52 -11.81 3.42
C ALA A 101 -6.02 -12.15 3.46
N LEU A 102 -6.85 -11.23 3.97
CA LEU A 102 -8.30 -11.39 3.93
C LEU A 102 -8.81 -11.37 2.49
N ALA A 103 -8.41 -10.40 1.67
CA ALA A 103 -8.81 -10.31 0.27
C ALA A 103 -8.45 -11.59 -0.53
N ASN A 104 -7.30 -12.19 -0.24
CA ASN A 104 -6.87 -13.46 -0.85
C ASN A 104 -7.72 -14.65 -0.40
N ARG A 105 -8.32 -14.62 0.79
CA ARG A 105 -9.20 -15.69 1.30
C ARG A 105 -10.66 -15.56 0.86
N VAL A 106 -11.13 -14.34 0.60
CA VAL A 106 -12.51 -14.10 0.11
C VAL A 106 -12.62 -14.38 -1.40
N GLY A 107 -11.49 -14.41 -2.12
CA GLY A 107 -11.45 -14.86 -3.51
C GLY A 107 -12.02 -16.28 -3.66
N PRO A 108 -12.60 -16.62 -4.82
CA PRO A 108 -13.23 -17.92 -4.97
C PRO A 108 -12.18 -19.01 -4.73
N GLY A 109 -12.43 -19.85 -3.73
CA GLY A 109 -11.99 -21.24 -3.83
C GLY A 109 -12.51 -21.74 -5.18
N TYR A 110 -11.59 -22.29 -5.97
CA TYR A 110 -11.77 -22.83 -7.32
C TYR A 110 -13.12 -23.54 -7.52
#